data_AF-A0AAE9YXS6-F1
#
_entry.id   AF-A0AAE9YXS6-F1
#
_cell.length_a   1.000
_cell.length_b   1.000
_cell.length_c   1.000
_cell.angle_alpha   90.00
_cell.angle_beta   90.00
_cell.angle_gamma   90.00
#
_symmetry.space_group_name_H-M   'P 1'
#
loop_
_entity.id
_entity.type
_entity.pdbx_description
1 polymer ?
#
loop_
_entity_poly.entity_id
_entity_poly.type
_entity_poly.pdbx_seq_one_letter_code
_entity_poly.pdbx_strand_id
1 'polypeptide(L)'
;MVKNQRRLILINPGYQNRIGIFSGLMAVISVLIGVGSLTLLPLLAGAFSKQRTYIPTNILDMLMLSFPWLVMMLGLIFTCLVFVGIYFSHRVAGPLHKIENSIKDRIKGEDVPPIILRDKDHMKDLANLLNQLVDKYSGEEEMNRALIELFTPLLAGVKRDDDSPLTLAPEQVAQLLEIMQPGNEPL
;
A
#
# COMPACT_ATOMS: atom_id res chain seq x y z
N MET A 1 -20.58 18.98 -16.70
CA MET A 1 -19.85 17.99 -17.52
C MET A 1 -18.98 17.15 -16.60
N VAL A 2 -19.37 15.89 -16.37
CA VAL A 2 -18.61 14.96 -15.51
C VAL A 2 -17.37 14.51 -16.27
N LYS A 3 -16.21 15.07 -15.90
CA LYS A 3 -14.92 14.72 -16.49
C LYS A 3 -14.63 13.27 -16.11
N ASN A 4 -14.78 12.36 -17.07
CA ASN A 4 -14.57 10.92 -16.89
C ASN A 4 -13.09 10.66 -16.55
N GLN A 5 -12.78 10.47 -15.26
CA GLN A 5 -11.42 10.27 -14.73
C GLN A 5 -10.89 8.82 -14.90
N ARG A 6 -11.64 7.93 -15.57
CA ARG A 6 -11.30 6.50 -15.69
C ARG A 6 -10.08 6.17 -16.58
N ARG A 7 -9.32 7.17 -17.04
CA ARG A 7 -8.14 7.01 -17.92
C ARG A 7 -6.89 7.80 -17.48
N LEU A 8 -6.84 8.30 -16.25
CA LEU A 8 -5.61 8.88 -15.71
C LEU A 8 -4.71 7.78 -15.13
N ILE A 9 -3.75 7.31 -15.95
CA ILE A 9 -2.74 6.31 -15.56
C ILE A 9 -1.77 6.87 -14.50
N LEU A 10 -1.65 8.20 -14.38
CA LEU A 10 -0.82 8.87 -13.39
C LEU A 10 -1.68 9.41 -12.24
N ILE A 11 -1.64 8.69 -11.11
CA ILE A 11 -2.32 9.08 -9.86
C ILE A 11 -1.38 9.90 -8.95
N ASN A 12 -0.06 9.77 -9.10
CA ASN A 12 0.88 10.58 -8.31
C ASN A 12 2.23 10.77 -9.06
N PRO A 13 2.41 11.88 -9.81
CA PRO A 13 3.57 12.07 -10.69
C PRO A 13 4.89 12.27 -9.94
N GLY A 14 4.86 12.64 -8.65
CA GLY A 14 6.07 12.93 -7.88
C GLY A 14 6.95 11.70 -7.61
N TYR A 15 6.34 10.61 -7.13
CA TYR A 15 7.08 9.37 -6.81
C TYR A 15 7.41 8.56 -8.06
N GLN A 16 6.48 8.53 -9.03
CA GLN A 16 6.63 7.82 -10.29
C GLN A 16 7.73 8.41 -11.18
N ASN A 17 7.89 9.73 -11.19
CA ASN A 17 8.98 10.37 -11.92
C ASN A 17 10.33 10.21 -11.21
N ARG A 18 10.41 10.30 -9.88
CA ARG A 18 11.66 10.12 -9.13
C ARG A 18 12.28 8.74 -9.34
N ILE A 19 11.48 7.70 -9.27
CA ILE A 19 11.95 6.32 -9.42
C ILE A 19 12.14 5.94 -10.90
N GLY A 20 11.26 6.40 -11.79
CA GLY A 20 11.41 6.24 -13.23
C GLY A 20 12.70 6.90 -13.75
N ILE A 21 13.02 8.11 -13.29
CA ILE A 21 14.29 8.78 -13.62
C ILE A 21 15.48 7.99 -13.06
N PHE A 22 15.44 7.59 -11.78
CA PHE A 22 16.54 6.85 -11.15
C PHE A 22 16.88 5.56 -11.91
N SER A 23 15.85 4.81 -12.31
CA SER A 23 16.03 3.56 -13.07
C SER A 23 16.45 3.75 -14.51
N GLY A 24 15.91 4.77 -15.20
CA GLY A 24 16.38 5.16 -16.53
C GLY A 24 17.86 5.53 -16.49
N LEU A 25 18.30 6.27 -15.46
CA LEU A 25 19.69 6.67 -15.28
C LEU A 25 20.59 5.45 -15.02
N MET A 26 20.16 4.49 -14.18
CA MET A 26 20.88 3.24 -13.96
C MET A 26 20.98 2.37 -15.23
N ALA A 27 19.92 2.31 -16.03
CA ALA A 27 19.93 1.60 -17.31
C ALA A 27 20.93 2.24 -18.29
N VAL A 28 20.96 3.58 -18.37
CA VAL A 28 21.93 4.31 -19.21
C VAL A 28 23.36 4.07 -18.74
N ILE A 29 23.64 4.15 -17.44
CA ILE A 29 24.96 3.85 -16.88
C ILE A 29 25.38 2.42 -17.22
N SER A 30 24.48 1.45 -17.09
CA SER A 30 24.75 0.05 -17.41
C SER A 30 25.13 -0.13 -18.88
N VAL A 31 24.41 0.52 -19.80
CA VAL A 31 24.74 0.50 -21.23
C VAL A 31 26.07 1.18 -21.50
N LEU A 32 26.35 2.32 -20.86
CA LEU A 32 27.63 3.03 -21.00
C LEU A 32 28.81 2.19 -20.51
N ILE A 33 28.67 1.45 -19.40
CA ILE A 33 29.70 0.52 -18.90
C ILE A 33 29.91 -0.63 -19.88
N GLY A 34 28.83 -1.22 -20.41
CA GLY A 34 28.93 -2.32 -21.38
C GLY A 34 29.59 -1.89 -22.69
N VAL A 35 29.14 -0.78 -23.27
CA VAL A 35 29.71 -0.21 -24.51
C VAL A 35 31.13 0.31 -24.28
N GLY A 36 31.38 0.94 -23.13
CA GLY A 36 32.71 1.37 -22.72
C GLY A 36 33.66 0.19 -22.56
N SER A 37 33.21 -0.93 -22.01
CA SER A 37 34.02 -2.15 -21.90
C SER A 37 34.41 -2.71 -23.27
N LEU A 38 33.52 -2.66 -24.27
CA LEU A 38 33.82 -3.10 -25.64
C LEU A 38 34.92 -2.26 -26.32
N THR A 39 35.05 -0.98 -25.98
CA THR A 39 35.98 -0.05 -26.64
C THR A 39 37.27 0.17 -25.84
N LEU A 40 37.17 0.30 -24.51
CA LEU A 40 38.31 0.55 -23.63
C LEU A 40 39.21 -0.66 -23.45
N LEU A 41 38.65 -1.87 -23.34
CA LEU A 41 39.43 -3.06 -23.03
C LEU A 41 40.43 -3.38 -24.16
N PRO A 42 40.05 -3.38 -25.46
CA PRO A 42 41.00 -3.52 -26.58
C PRO A 42 42.03 -2.40 -26.65
N LEU A 43 41.62 -1.15 -26.39
CA LEU A 43 42.52 0.00 -26.39
C LEU A 43 43.59 -0.12 -25.29
N LEU A 44 43.18 -0.51 -24.08
CA LEU A 44 44.08 -0.73 -22.96
C LEU A 44 45.03 -1.90 -23.23
N ALA A 45 44.50 -3.01 -23.74
CA ALA A 45 45.31 -4.17 -24.12
C ALA A 45 46.34 -3.79 -25.20
N GLY A 46 45.96 -3.04 -26.22
CA GLY A 46 46.86 -2.50 -27.24
C GLY A 46 47.94 -1.59 -26.66
N ALA A 47 47.59 -0.69 -25.75
CA ALA A 47 48.54 0.22 -25.08
C ALA A 47 49.59 -0.54 -24.24
N PHE A 48 49.16 -1.58 -23.52
CA PHE A 48 50.05 -2.41 -22.68
C PHE A 48 50.78 -3.52 -23.44
N SER A 49 50.28 -3.93 -24.61
CA SER A 49 50.90 -4.98 -25.45
C SER A 49 52.31 -4.62 -25.88
N LYS A 50 52.60 -3.33 -26.09
CA LYS A 50 53.95 -2.84 -26.41
C LYS A 50 54.97 -3.04 -25.28
N GLN A 51 54.52 -3.31 -24.05
CA GLN A 51 55.37 -3.41 -22.86
C GLN A 51 55.39 -4.80 -22.23
N ARG A 52 54.63 -5.78 -22.74
CA ARG A 52 54.42 -7.07 -22.06
C ARG A 52 54.66 -8.28 -22.98
N THR A 53 55.80 -8.95 -22.79
CA THR A 53 56.26 -10.13 -23.57
C THR A 53 55.79 -11.49 -23.02
N TYR A 54 54.94 -11.53 -21.99
CA TYR A 54 54.73 -12.75 -21.16
C TYR A 54 53.30 -13.29 -21.04
N ILE A 55 52.30 -12.70 -21.72
CA ILE A 55 50.95 -13.26 -21.71
C ILE A 55 50.73 -14.06 -23.00
N PRO A 56 50.37 -15.35 -22.93
CA PRO A 56 50.02 -16.11 -24.12
C PRO A 56 48.80 -15.47 -24.81
N THR A 57 48.96 -15.16 -26.09
CA THR A 57 47.98 -14.42 -26.91
C THR A 57 46.58 -15.04 -26.85
N ASN A 58 46.50 -16.38 -26.81
CA ASN A 58 45.25 -17.13 -26.76
C ASN A 58 44.39 -16.81 -25.53
N ILE A 59 45.01 -16.57 -24.36
CA ILE A 59 44.28 -16.22 -23.13
C ILE A 59 43.76 -14.78 -23.20
N LEU A 60 44.59 -13.88 -23.74
CA LEU A 60 44.22 -12.48 -23.91
C LEU A 60 43.04 -12.36 -24.87
N ASP A 61 43.08 -13.03 -26.02
CA ASP A 61 42.02 -13.03 -27.03
C ASP A 61 40.71 -13.60 -26.49
N MET A 62 40.78 -14.69 -25.72
CA MET A 62 39.60 -15.28 -25.07
C MET A 62 38.98 -14.31 -24.05
N LEU A 63 39.81 -13.59 -23.29
CA LEU A 63 39.35 -12.60 -22.32
C LEU A 63 38.79 -11.34 -22.99
N MET A 64 39.44 -10.85 -24.05
CA MET A 64 38.98 -9.70 -24.86
C MET A 64 37.61 -9.97 -25.47
N LEU A 65 37.37 -11.21 -25.93
CA LEU A 65 36.11 -11.61 -26.54
C LEU A 65 35.01 -11.84 -25.50
N SER A 66 35.32 -12.49 -24.38
CA SER A 66 34.31 -12.95 -23.41
C SER A 66 33.91 -11.88 -22.37
N PHE A 67 34.87 -11.07 -21.91
CA PHE A 67 34.64 -10.14 -20.81
C PHE A 67 33.59 -9.05 -21.12
N PRO A 68 33.59 -8.39 -22.30
CA PRO A 68 32.58 -7.38 -22.60
C PRO A 68 31.16 -7.96 -22.68
N TRP A 69 31.02 -9.18 -23.20
CA TRP A 69 29.73 -9.89 -23.24
C TRP A 69 29.23 -10.22 -21.83
N LEU A 70 30.12 -10.64 -20.93
CA LEU A 70 29.78 -10.90 -19.53
C LEU A 70 29.31 -9.62 -18.83
N VAL A 71 30.03 -8.50 -19.00
CA VAL A 71 29.65 -7.19 -18.45
C VAL A 71 28.29 -6.73 -18.99
N MET A 72 28.06 -6.91 -20.29
CA MET A 72 26.79 -6.53 -20.92
C MET A 72 25.61 -7.36 -20.39
N MET A 73 25.78 -8.68 -20.25
CA MET A 73 24.76 -9.56 -19.65
C MET A 73 24.46 -9.21 -18.20
N LEU A 74 25.50 -8.95 -17.39
CA LEU A 74 25.32 -8.53 -16.00
C LEU A 74 24.55 -7.20 -15.91
N GLY A 75 24.87 -6.26 -16.81
CA GLY A 75 24.17 -4.99 -16.93
C GLY A 75 22.70 -5.12 -17.31
N LEU A 76 22.39 -6.01 -18.26
CA LEU A 76 21.03 -6.31 -18.66
C LEU A 76 20.23 -6.92 -17.50
N ILE A 77 20.80 -7.90 -16.79
CA ILE A 77 20.18 -8.54 -15.61
C ILE A 77 19.88 -7.48 -14.54
N PHE A 78 20.87 -6.64 -14.21
CA PHE A 78 20.70 -5.58 -13.21
C PHE A 78 19.59 -4.60 -13.61
N THR A 79 19.56 -4.20 -14.88
CA THR A 79 18.52 -3.34 -15.43
C THR A 79 17.13 -3.98 -15.28
N CYS A 80 16.98 -5.25 -15.64
CA CYS A 80 15.73 -6.00 -15.45
C CYS A 80 15.31 -6.06 -13.97
N LEU A 81 16.24 -6.34 -13.05
CA LEU A 81 15.96 -6.37 -11.61
C LEU A 81 15.44 -5.00 -11.12
N VAL A 82 16.06 -3.92 -11.56
CA VAL A 82 15.62 -2.56 -11.24
C VAL A 82 14.20 -2.33 -11.73
N PHE A 83 13.87 -2.65 -12.98
CA PHE A 83 12.51 -2.53 -13.51
C PHE A 83 11.48 -3.34 -12.70
N VAL A 84 11.80 -4.57 -12.32
CA VAL A 84 10.93 -5.41 -11.48
C VAL A 84 10.73 -4.78 -10.10
N GLY A 85 11.80 -4.30 -9.47
CA GLY A 85 11.72 -3.64 -8.16
C GLY A 85 10.84 -2.40 -8.18
N ILE A 86 10.89 -1.62 -9.26
CA ILE A 86 10.03 -0.45 -9.45
C ILE A 86 8.58 -0.83 -9.62
N TYR A 87 8.33 -1.79 -10.50
CA TYR A 87 6.99 -2.29 -10.74
C TYR A 87 6.36 -2.81 -9.44
N PHE A 88 7.13 -3.52 -8.62
CA PHE A 88 6.70 -3.99 -7.31
C PHE A 88 6.45 -2.82 -6.35
N SER A 89 7.39 -1.86 -6.26
CA SER A 89 7.26 -0.67 -5.42
C SER A 89 5.99 0.13 -5.74
N HIS A 90 5.66 0.32 -7.01
CA HIS A 90 4.43 1.02 -7.42
C HIS A 90 3.15 0.31 -6.99
N ARG A 91 3.16 -1.02 -6.98
CA ARG A 91 2.01 -1.83 -6.55
C ARG A 91 1.85 -1.93 -5.03
N VAL A 92 2.82 -1.42 -4.26
CA VAL A 92 2.75 -1.34 -2.80
C VAL A 92 2.52 0.10 -2.34
N ALA A 93 3.27 1.07 -2.86
CA ALA A 93 3.22 2.46 -2.40
C ALA A 93 1.87 3.14 -2.65
N GLY A 94 1.22 2.88 -3.79
CA GLY A 94 -0.10 3.44 -4.11
C GLY A 94 -1.18 2.96 -3.13
N PRO A 95 -1.37 1.64 -2.96
CA PRO A 95 -2.26 1.07 -1.97
C PRO A 95 -2.00 1.54 -0.54
N LEU A 96 -0.74 1.58 -0.14
CA LEU A 96 -0.34 2.02 1.20
C LEU A 96 -0.75 3.47 1.46
N HIS A 97 -0.52 4.37 0.50
CA HIS A 97 -0.94 5.76 0.62
C HIS A 97 -2.47 5.91 0.71
N LYS A 98 -3.23 5.08 -0.01
CA LYS A 98 -4.69 5.07 0.07
C LYS A 98 -5.18 4.60 1.45
N ILE A 99 -4.57 3.56 2.00
CA ILE A 99 -4.86 3.06 3.35
C ILE A 99 -4.55 4.15 4.38
N GLU A 100 -3.37 4.78 4.30
CA GLU A 100 -2.94 5.84 5.22
C GLU A 100 -3.92 7.02 5.23
N ASN A 101 -4.34 7.49 4.05
CA ASN A 101 -5.31 8.59 3.96
C ASN A 101 -6.67 8.19 4.52
N SER A 102 -7.15 6.98 4.21
CA SER A 102 -8.42 6.50 4.77
C SER A 102 -8.38 6.43 6.30
N ILE A 103 -7.28 5.99 6.88
CA ILE A 103 -7.10 5.99 8.34
C ILE A 103 -7.10 7.43 8.88
N LYS A 104 -6.34 8.34 8.26
CA LYS A 104 -6.28 9.75 8.70
C LYS A 104 -7.63 10.45 8.65
N ASP A 105 -8.41 10.21 7.61
CA ASP A 105 -9.72 10.83 7.45
C ASP A 105 -10.73 10.26 8.46
N ARG A 106 -10.67 8.95 8.75
CA ARG A 106 -11.44 8.33 9.84
C ARG A 106 -11.07 8.88 11.22
N ILE A 107 -9.77 9.10 11.49
CA ILE A 107 -9.30 9.69 12.76
C ILE A 107 -9.86 11.11 12.96
N LYS A 108 -10.11 11.86 11.89
CA LYS A 108 -10.76 13.19 11.96
C LYS A 108 -12.27 13.11 12.20
N GLY A 109 -12.86 11.91 12.23
CA GLY A 109 -14.30 11.70 12.33
C GLY A 109 -15.05 11.94 11.01
N GLU A 110 -14.36 11.91 9.86
CA GLU A 110 -15.02 11.96 8.57
C GLU A 110 -15.66 10.59 8.26
N ASP A 111 -16.81 10.62 7.59
CA ASP A 111 -17.43 9.40 7.06
C ASP A 111 -16.66 8.98 5.78
N VAL A 112 -15.83 7.95 5.92
CA VAL A 112 -14.96 7.47 4.86
C VAL A 112 -15.49 6.15 4.31
N PRO A 113 -15.64 6.01 2.97
CA PRO A 113 -16.06 4.75 2.36
C PRO A 113 -15.05 3.62 2.61
N PRO A 114 -15.45 2.34 2.43
CA PRO A 114 -14.57 1.20 2.59
C PRO A 114 -13.36 1.27 1.63
N ILE A 115 -12.22 0.77 2.10
CA ILE A 115 -10.97 0.75 1.36
C ILE A 115 -11.04 -0.32 0.28
N ILE A 116 -11.11 0.11 -0.98
CA ILE A 116 -11.09 -0.78 -2.16
C ILE A 116 -9.79 -0.57 -2.94
N LEU A 117 -8.96 -1.61 -3.01
CA LEU A 117 -7.71 -1.62 -3.81
C LEU A 117 -7.94 -2.25 -5.19
N ARG A 118 -7.05 -1.99 -6.15
CA ARG A 118 -7.20 -2.54 -7.52
C ARG A 118 -6.86 -4.03 -7.56
N ASP A 119 -7.32 -4.71 -8.60
CA ASP A 119 -7.15 -6.17 -8.73
C ASP A 119 -5.69 -6.65 -8.66
N LYS A 120 -4.77 -5.84 -9.15
CA LYS A 120 -3.34 -6.19 -9.25
C LYS A 120 -2.49 -5.56 -8.15
N ASP A 121 -3.11 -4.84 -7.22
CA ASP A 121 -2.43 -4.20 -6.10
C ASP A 121 -2.15 -5.22 -4.99
N HIS A 122 -1.05 -5.01 -4.27
CA HIS A 122 -0.75 -5.76 -3.06
C HIS A 122 -1.55 -5.19 -1.87
N MET A 123 -1.57 -5.91 -0.74
CA MET A 123 -2.19 -5.49 0.52
C MET A 123 -3.73 -5.48 0.55
N LYS A 124 -4.39 -6.23 -0.34
CA LYS A 124 -5.85 -6.43 -0.29
C LYS A 124 -6.32 -7.03 1.02
N ASP A 125 -5.57 -8.01 1.55
CA ASP A 125 -5.92 -8.66 2.81
C ASP A 125 -5.89 -7.66 3.97
N LEU A 126 -4.91 -6.76 3.99
CA LEU A 126 -4.83 -5.68 4.97
C LEU A 126 -6.00 -4.70 4.82
N ALA A 127 -6.33 -4.29 3.59
CA ALA A 127 -7.47 -3.42 3.34
C ALA A 127 -8.80 -4.06 3.79
N ASN A 128 -8.97 -5.36 3.54
CA ASN A 128 -10.15 -6.11 3.96
C ASN A 128 -10.24 -6.23 5.48
N LEU A 129 -9.14 -6.58 6.15
CA LEU A 129 -9.08 -6.62 7.62
C LEU A 129 -9.39 -5.26 8.24
N LEU A 130 -8.90 -4.17 7.64
CA LEU A 130 -9.20 -2.82 8.14
C LEU A 130 -10.67 -2.45 7.95
N ASN A 131 -11.29 -2.81 6.82
CA ASN A 131 -12.72 -2.60 6.62
C ASN A 131 -13.56 -3.38 7.64
N GLN A 132 -13.22 -4.67 7.87
CA GLN A 132 -13.90 -5.47 8.89
C GLN A 132 -13.75 -4.89 10.29
N LEU A 133 -12.58 -4.34 10.61
CA LEU A 133 -12.34 -3.66 11.87
C LEU A 133 -13.26 -2.45 12.03
N VAL A 134 -13.32 -1.59 11.00
CA VAL A 134 -14.18 -0.42 10.99
C VAL A 134 -15.64 -0.81 11.16
N ASP A 135 -16.15 -1.73 10.34
CA ASP A 135 -17.55 -2.17 10.36
C ASP A 135 -17.96 -2.69 11.75
N LYS A 136 -17.05 -3.41 12.43
CA LYS A 136 -17.31 -3.92 13.79
C LYS A 136 -17.52 -2.78 14.79
N TYR A 137 -16.66 -1.77 14.79
CA TYR A 137 -16.77 -0.67 15.75
C TYR A 137 -17.90 0.31 15.41
N SER A 138 -18.16 0.54 14.12
CA SER A 138 -19.31 1.33 13.67
C SER A 138 -20.63 0.72 14.15
N GLY A 139 -20.78 -0.60 14.05
CA GLY A 139 -21.97 -1.29 14.55
C GLY A 139 -22.11 -1.24 16.08
N GLU A 140 -21.02 -1.34 16.84
CA GLU A 140 -21.05 -1.18 18.30
C GLU A 140 -21.46 0.24 18.72
N GLU A 141 -20.99 1.28 18.02
CA GLU A 141 -21.40 2.67 18.29
C GLU A 141 -22.87 2.93 17.94
N GLU A 142 -23.36 2.44 16.80
CA GLU A 142 -24.77 2.56 16.42
C GLU A 142 -25.69 1.82 17.40
N MET A 143 -25.33 0.59 17.81
CA MET A 143 -26.06 -0.18 18.81
C MET A 143 -26.12 0.56 20.15
N ASN A 144 -25.00 1.10 20.62
CA ASN A 144 -24.94 1.86 21.87
C ASN A 144 -25.78 3.14 21.80
N ARG A 145 -25.78 3.85 20.65
CA ARG A 145 -26.64 5.02 20.45
C ARG A 145 -28.12 4.65 20.45
N ALA A 146 -28.51 3.59 19.74
CA ALA A 146 -29.89 3.11 19.71
C ALA A 146 -30.38 2.71 21.11
N LEU A 147 -29.55 2.02 21.90
CA LEU A 147 -29.84 1.70 23.30
C LEU A 147 -30.04 2.97 24.14
N ILE A 148 -29.18 3.99 23.99
CA ILE A 148 -29.34 5.25 24.72
C ILE A 148 -30.65 5.95 24.34
N GLU A 149 -31.00 6.02 23.06
CA GLU A 149 -32.27 6.63 22.62
C GLU A 149 -33.48 5.87 23.14
N LEU A 150 -33.42 4.54 23.19
CA LEU A 150 -34.47 3.68 23.73
C LEU A 150 -34.66 3.88 25.24
N PHE A 151 -33.57 3.96 26.01
CA PHE A 151 -33.64 4.07 27.47
C PHE A 151 -33.85 5.51 27.98
N THR A 152 -33.48 6.53 27.20
CA THR A 152 -33.65 7.94 27.59
C THR A 152 -35.08 8.29 28.03
N PRO A 153 -36.16 7.95 27.31
CA PRO A 153 -37.53 8.23 27.75
C PRO A 153 -37.97 7.40 28.96
N LEU A 154 -37.49 6.15 29.10
CA LEU A 154 -37.76 5.30 30.27
C LEU A 154 -37.13 5.86 31.55
N LEU A 155 -35.90 6.37 31.44
CA LEU A 155 -35.14 6.93 32.55
C LEU A 155 -35.57 8.37 32.89
N ALA A 156 -36.15 9.12 31.94
CA ALA A 156 -36.70 10.45 32.19
C ALA A 156 -37.84 10.45 33.25
N GLY A 157 -38.53 9.31 33.43
CA GLY A 157 -39.54 9.12 34.46
C GLY A 157 -39.00 8.66 35.82
N VAL A 158 -37.72 8.28 35.92
CA VAL A 158 -37.10 7.79 37.18
C VAL A 158 -36.59 8.98 37.98
N LYS A 159 -37.40 9.43 38.95
CA LYS A 159 -37.01 10.45 39.94
C LYS A 159 -35.90 9.87 40.82
N ARG A 160 -34.71 10.47 40.76
CA ARG A 160 -33.60 10.15 41.66
C ARG A 160 -33.90 10.78 43.03
N ASP A 161 -34.51 10.00 43.92
CA ASP A 161 -34.62 10.34 45.34
C ASP A 161 -33.40 9.71 46.05
N ASP A 162 -32.50 10.54 46.55
CA ASP A 162 -31.08 10.25 46.79
C ASP A 162 -30.79 9.31 47.98
N ASP A 163 -31.79 8.61 48.51
CA ASP A 163 -31.63 7.69 49.65
C ASP A 163 -32.57 6.46 49.63
N SER A 164 -33.24 6.17 48.51
CA SER A 164 -34.09 4.97 48.36
C SER A 164 -33.54 4.01 47.29
N PRO A 165 -33.62 2.68 47.49
CA PRO A 165 -33.28 1.72 46.44
C PRO A 165 -34.07 2.04 45.18
N LEU A 166 -33.45 1.89 44.01
CA LEU A 166 -34.07 2.14 42.70
C LEU A 166 -35.40 1.35 42.59
N THR A 167 -36.54 2.01 42.81
CA THR A 167 -37.87 1.40 42.70
C THR A 167 -38.47 1.82 41.37
N LEU A 168 -38.38 0.93 40.39
CA LEU A 168 -39.10 1.09 39.13
C LEU A 168 -40.59 0.84 39.37
N ALA A 169 -41.44 1.69 38.81
CA ALA A 169 -42.89 1.44 38.83
C ALA A 169 -43.18 0.11 38.11
N PRO A 170 -44.20 -0.67 38.51
CA PRO A 170 -44.53 -1.94 37.88
C PRO A 170 -44.73 -1.83 36.37
N GLU A 171 -45.25 -0.69 35.89
CA GLU A 171 -45.42 -0.38 34.48
C GLU A 171 -44.09 -0.24 33.72
N GLN A 172 -43.07 0.37 34.35
CA GLN A 172 -41.74 0.51 33.76
C GLN A 172 -41.01 -0.84 33.71
N VAL A 173 -41.22 -1.69 34.72
CA VAL A 173 -40.69 -3.06 34.75
C VAL A 173 -41.35 -3.91 33.67
N ALA A 174 -42.66 -3.76 33.44
CA ALA A 174 -43.36 -4.47 32.38
C ALA A 174 -42.84 -4.06 30.98
N GLN A 175 -42.65 -2.77 30.75
CA GLN A 175 -42.07 -2.26 29.49
C GLN A 175 -40.64 -2.76 29.26
N LEU A 176 -39.81 -2.79 30.31
CA LEU A 176 -38.45 -3.36 30.23
C LEU A 176 -38.46 -4.85 29.91
N LEU A 177 -39.36 -5.62 30.52
CA LEU A 177 -39.50 -7.06 30.26
C LEU A 177 -40.02 -7.35 28.85
N GLU A 178 -40.87 -6.49 28.29
CA GLU A 178 -41.37 -6.59 26.92
C GLU A 178 -40.25 -6.32 25.89
N ILE A 179 -39.38 -5.34 26.17
CA ILE A 179 -38.22 -5.01 25.32
C ILE A 179 -37.14 -6.10 25.39
N MET A 180 -36.96 -6.75 26.54
CA MET A 180 -35.96 -7.81 26.70
C MET A 180 -36.41 -9.21 26.24
N GLN A 181 -37.64 -9.35 25.72
CA GLN A 181 -38.08 -10.62 25.12
C GLN A 181 -37.39 -10.86 23.76
N PRO A 182 -36.74 -12.03 23.57
CA PRO A 182 -36.09 -12.35 22.30
C PRO A 182 -37.16 -12.62 21.25
N GLY A 183 -37.48 -11.63 20.41
CA GLY A 183 -38.46 -11.77 19.33
C GLY A 183 -39.09 -10.47 18.81
N ASN A 184 -38.96 -9.34 19.52
CA ASN A 184 -39.45 -8.05 19.03
C ASN A 184 -38.34 -7.30 18.26
N GLU A 185 -38.22 -7.58 16.96
CA GLU A 185 -37.54 -6.66 16.04
C GLU A 185 -38.44 -5.44 15.79
N PRO A 186 -37.94 -4.19 15.92
CA PRO A 186 -38.68 -3.02 15.47
C PRO A 186 -38.73 -3.01 13.93
N LEU A 187 -39.96 -2.97 13.40
CA LEU A 187 -40.26 -2.70 11.99
C LEU A 187 -39.84 -1.28 11.57
#